data_AF-A0A9E1XM18-F1
#
_entry.id   AF-A0A9E1XM18-F1
#
_cell.length_a   1.000
_cell.length_b   1.000
_cell.length_c   1.000
_cell.angle_alpha   90.00
_cell.angle_beta   90.00
_cell.angle_gamma   90.00
#
_symmetry.space_group_name_H-M   'P 1'
#
loop_
_entity.id
_entity.type
_entity.pdbx_description
1 polymer ?
#
loop_
_entity_poly.entity_id
_entity_poly.type
_entity_poly.pdbx_seq_one_letter_code
_entity_poly.pdbx_strand_id
1 'polypeptide(L)'
;MLERLRRRIDEKMADLRARPVTVVALGDSVTAGIFELQTYDFAAVYHARLKAQLEARWPRCIFNVLNVGIGGDSAPGGLARLE
;
A
#
# COMPACT_ATOMS: atom_id res chain seq x y z
N MET A 1 -5.76 14.92 -1.52
CA MET A 1 -5.53 13.47 -1.24
C MET A 1 -4.75 13.24 0.06
N LEU A 2 -3.61 13.91 0.26
CA LEU A 2 -2.77 13.73 1.46
C LEU A 2 -3.41 14.20 2.77
N GLU A 3 -4.26 15.23 2.73
CA GLU A 3 -5.00 15.70 3.91
C GLU A 3 -5.92 14.62 4.49
N ARG A 4 -6.61 13.86 3.62
CA ARG A 4 -7.45 12.73 4.04
C ARG A 4 -6.61 11.66 4.72
N LEU A 5 -5.45 11.31 4.14
CA LEU A 5 -4.53 10.35 4.75
C LEU A 5 -4.09 10.83 6.14
N ARG A 6 -3.65 12.09 6.25
CA ARG A 6 -3.21 12.67 7.51
C ARG A 6 -4.31 12.61 8.57
N ARG A 7 -5.52 13.06 8.21
CA ARG A 7 -6.67 12.99 9.11
C ARG A 7 -6.95 11.56 9.60
N ARG A 8 -6.89 10.56 8.71
CA ARG A 8 -7.13 9.15 9.06
C ARG A 8 -6.06 8.59 10.01
N ILE A 9 -4.81 9.00 9.84
CA ILE A 9 -3.72 8.66 10.75
C ILE A 9 -3.97 9.31 12.11
N ASP A 10 -4.29 10.61 12.14
CA ASP A 10 -4.54 11.34 13.37
C ASP A 10 -5.76 10.76 14.14
N GLU A 11 -6.85 10.41 13.43
CA GLU A 11 -8.00 9.67 13.99
C GLU A 11 -7.58 8.35 14.65
N LYS A 12 -6.78 7.52 13.96
CA LYS A 12 -6.31 6.22 14.49
C LYS A 12 -5.33 6.36 15.64
N MET A 13 -4.50 7.42 15.63
CA MET A 13 -3.54 7.72 16.68
C MET A 13 -4.23 8.25 17.96
N ALA A 14 -5.38 8.91 17.82
CA ALA A 14 -6.18 9.40 18.93
C ALA A 14 -7.08 8.30 19.54
N ASP A 15 -7.65 7.43 18.71
CA ASP A 15 -8.52 6.32 19.15
C ASP A 15 -8.08 4.97 18.53
N LEU A 16 -7.64 4.05 19.39
CA LEU A 16 -7.25 2.71 18.98
C LEU A 16 -8.41 1.89 18.38
N ARG A 17 -9.67 2.23 18.67
CA ARG A 17 -10.86 1.59 18.07
C ARG A 17 -11.19 2.14 16.68
N ALA A 18 -10.66 3.30 16.31
CA ALA A 18 -10.88 3.85 14.98
C ALA A 18 -10.36 2.90 13.90
N ARG A 19 -10.97 2.97 12.71
CA ARG A 19 -10.62 2.07 11.61
C ARG A 19 -9.15 2.25 11.19
N PRO A 20 -8.38 1.17 10.97
CA PRO A 20 -7.02 1.24 10.43
C PRO A 20 -6.90 2.03 9.11
N VAL A 21 -5.68 2.42 8.78
CA VAL A 21 -5.38 3.08 7.51
C VAL A 21 -5.02 2.02 6.47
N THR A 22 -5.86 1.86 5.45
CA THR A 22 -5.56 0.97 4.32
C THR A 22 -4.92 1.75 3.18
N VAL A 23 -3.77 1.26 2.71
CA VAL A 23 -3.09 1.71 1.50
C VAL A 23 -3.21 0.61 0.45
N VAL A 24 -3.64 0.97 -0.76
CA VAL A 24 -3.75 0.04 -1.89
C VAL A 24 -2.71 0.44 -2.92
N ALA A 25 -1.87 -0.50 -3.31
CA ALA A 25 -0.88 -0.36 -4.36
C ALA A 25 -1.40 -1.05 -5.63
N LEU A 26 -1.75 -0.27 -6.64
CA LEU A 26 -2.28 -0.71 -7.93
C LEU A 26 -1.26 -0.44 -9.03
N GLY A 27 -0.96 -1.44 -9.85
CA GLY A 27 -0.05 -1.26 -10.99
C GLY A 27 0.34 -2.59 -11.63
N ASP A 28 1.55 -2.61 -12.17
CA ASP A 28 2.07 -3.68 -13.01
C ASP A 28 3.03 -4.62 -12.25
N SER A 29 4.07 -5.11 -12.93
CA SER A 29 5.15 -5.93 -12.41
C SER A 29 5.88 -5.34 -11.19
N VAL A 30 6.17 -4.04 -11.19
CA VAL A 30 6.93 -3.45 -10.07
C VAL A 30 6.07 -3.41 -8.82
N THR A 31 4.78 -3.09 -8.97
CA THR A 31 3.83 -3.17 -7.86
C THR A 31 3.64 -4.61 -7.38
N ALA A 32 3.59 -5.58 -8.30
CA ALA A 32 3.52 -7.01 -7.99
C ALA A 32 4.76 -7.52 -7.23
N GLY A 33 5.89 -6.81 -7.28
CA GLY A 33 7.15 -7.20 -6.65
C GLY A 33 8.10 -7.98 -7.56
N ILE A 34 7.91 -7.90 -8.88
CA ILE A 34 8.76 -8.55 -9.89
C ILE A 34 9.89 -7.60 -10.24
N PHE A 35 11.11 -7.90 -9.77
CA PHE A 35 12.31 -7.11 -10.06
C PHE A 35 13.24 -7.76 -11.07
N GLU A 36 13.21 -9.09 -11.13
CA GLU A 36 13.96 -9.91 -12.09
C GLU A 36 13.02 -10.97 -12.68
N LEU A 37 13.44 -11.60 -13.78
CA LEU A 37 12.67 -12.66 -14.43
C LEU A 37 12.32 -13.76 -13.42
N GLN A 38 11.01 -13.98 -13.21
CA GLN A 38 10.45 -15.00 -12.31
C GLN A 38 10.87 -14.87 -10.83
N THR A 39 11.43 -13.73 -10.41
CA THR A 39 11.85 -13.50 -9.03
C THR A 39 11.00 -12.42 -8.39
N TYR A 40 10.44 -12.75 -7.23
CA TYR A 40 9.62 -11.85 -6.45
C TYR A 40 10.36 -11.45 -5.17
N ASP A 41 10.43 -10.14 -4.91
CA ASP A 41 10.92 -9.62 -3.62
C ASP A 41 9.82 -8.77 -2.96
N PHE A 42 9.01 -9.44 -2.16
CA PHE A 42 7.91 -8.80 -1.43
C PHE A 42 8.38 -7.95 -0.24
N ALA A 43 9.65 -8.04 0.16
CA ALA A 43 10.20 -7.20 1.22
C ALA A 43 10.76 -5.89 0.65
N ALA A 44 11.40 -5.93 -0.52
CA ALA A 44 11.98 -4.77 -1.18
C ALA A 44 10.96 -3.90 -1.94
N VAL A 45 9.75 -4.44 -2.22
CA VAL A 45 8.69 -3.69 -2.92
C VAL A 45 8.33 -2.38 -2.21
N TYR A 46 8.11 -1.33 -3.01
CA TYR A 46 8.00 0.04 -2.50
C TYR A 46 6.88 0.20 -1.46
N HIS A 47 5.77 -0.53 -1.59
CA HIS A 47 4.64 -0.44 -0.66
C HIS A 47 4.92 -1.13 0.69
N ALA A 48 5.76 -2.17 0.72
CA ALA A 48 6.27 -2.76 1.95
C ALA A 48 7.26 -1.81 2.65
N ARG A 49 8.16 -1.18 1.88
CA ARG A 49 9.09 -0.16 2.42
C ARG A 49 8.34 1.06 2.95
N LEU A 50 7.31 1.52 2.24
CA LEU A 50 6.43 2.59 2.68
C LEU A 50 5.73 2.21 4.00
N LYS A 51 5.17 1.02 4.11
CA LYS A 51 4.55 0.53 5.36
C LYS A 51 5.52 0.63 6.54
N ALA A 52 6.73 0.12 6.38
CA ALA A 52 7.74 0.15 7.43
C ALA A 52 8.07 1.60 7.86
N GLN A 53 8.19 2.53 6.91
CA GLN A 53 8.42 3.95 7.23
C GLN A 53 7.22 4.59 7.94
N LEU A 54 5.99 4.28 7.51
CA LEU A 54 4.77 4.78 8.15
C LEU A 54 4.65 4.26 9.59
N GLU A 55 4.90 2.98 9.82
CA GLU A 55 4.84 2.37 11.15
C GLU A 55 5.94 2.89 12.08
N ALA A 56 7.15 3.12 11.55
CA ALA A 56 8.21 3.78 12.31
C ALA A 56 7.83 5.21 12.71
N ARG A 57 7.12 5.94 11.84
CA ARG A 57 6.72 7.33 12.07
C ARG A 57 5.49 7.48 12.97
N TRP A 58 4.56 6.53 12.94
CA TRP A 58 3.31 6.49 13.71
C TRP A 58 3.10 5.10 14.33
N PRO A 59 3.82 4.75 15.41
CA PRO A 59 3.90 3.39 15.93
C PRO A 59 2.59 2.84 16.52
N ARG A 60 1.60 3.69 16.82
CA ARG A 60 0.27 3.26 17.28
C ARG A 60 -0.77 3.21 16.16
N CYS A 61 -0.42 3.65 14.95
CA CYS A 61 -1.30 3.59 13.80
C CYS A 61 -1.12 2.25 13.09
N ILE A 62 -2.20 1.48 12.99
CA ILE A 62 -2.22 0.22 12.24
C ILE A 62 -2.39 0.55 10.76
N PHE A 63 -1.41 0.16 9.95
CA PHE A 63 -1.43 0.29 8.50
C PHE A 63 -1.64 -1.07 7.83
N ASN A 64 -2.66 -1.16 6.98
CA ASN A 64 -2.88 -2.31 6.10
C ASN A 64 -2.39 -1.95 4.70
N VAL A 65 -1.61 -2.81 4.07
CA VAL A 65 -1.17 -2.63 2.68
C VAL A 65 -1.72 -3.76 1.83
N LEU A 66 -2.40 -3.40 0.74
CA LEU A 66 -2.92 -4.34 -0.25
C LEU A 66 -2.11 -4.17 -1.54
N ASN A 67 -1.42 -5.22 -1.95
CA ASN A 67 -0.75 -5.30 -3.25
C ASN A 67 -1.71 -5.90 -4.28
N VAL A 68 -2.08 -5.11 -5.29
CA VAL A 68 -2.91 -5.54 -6.42
C VAL A 68 -2.20 -5.28 -7.75
N GLY A 69 -0.88 -5.50 -7.78
CA GLY A 69 -0.05 -5.44 -8.97
C GLY A 69 -0.17 -6.70 -9.83
N ILE A 70 -0.16 -6.54 -11.16
CA ILE A 70 -0.21 -7.66 -12.12
C ILE A 70 0.91 -7.46 -13.15
N GLY A 71 1.83 -8.43 -13.24
CA GLY A 71 2.94 -8.36 -14.21
C GLY A 71 2.44 -8.18 -15.65
N GLY A 72 2.95 -7.17 -16.34
CA GLY A 72 2.55 -6.85 -17.73
C GLY A 72 1.19 -6.14 -17.89
N ASP A 73 0.53 -5.79 -16.78
CA ASP A 73 -0.72 -5.00 -16.82
C ASP A 73 -0.45 -3.53 -17.14
N SER A 74 -1.51 -2.79 -17.44
CA SER A 74 -1.49 -1.35 -17.75
C SER A 74 -2.71 -0.66 -17.16
N ALA A 75 -2.77 0.68 -17.26
CA ALA A 75 -3.87 1.44 -16.67
C ALA A 75 -5.28 1.00 -17.14
N PRO A 76 -5.54 0.68 -18.43
CA PRO A 76 -6.83 0.16 -18.86
C PRO A 76 -7.21 -1.18 -18.20
N GLY A 77 -6.27 -2.12 -18.08
CA GLY A 77 -6.52 -3.40 -17.40
C GLY A 77 -6.74 -3.21 -15.90
N GLY A 78 -5.99 -2.29 -15.29
CA GLY A 78 -6.22 -1.83 -13.92
C GLY A 78 -7.62 -1.25 -13.70
N LEU A 79 -8.14 -0.43 -14.62
CA LEU A 79 -9.49 0.14 -14.55
C LEU A 79 -10.58 -0.95 -14.64
N ALA A 80 -10.39 -1.94 -15.52
CA ALA A 80 -11.36 -3.01 -15.74
C ALA A 80 -11.58 -3.94 -14.53
N ARG A 81 -10.74 -3.84 -13.49
CA ARG A 81 -10.74 -4.71 -12.29
C ARG A 81 -10.90 -3.94 -10.97
N LEU A 82 -11.44 -2.72 -11.02
CA LEU A 82 -11.67 -1.89 -9.83
C LEU A 82 -12.96 -2.21 -9.07
N GLU A 83 -13.87 -2.97 -9.68
CA GLU A 83 -15.14 -3.43 -9.07
C GLU A 83 -14.97 -4.77 -8.37
#